data_AF-A0A2E8S5Z4-F1
#
_entry.id   AF-A0A2E8S5Z4-F1
#
_cell.length_a   1.000
_cell.length_b   1.000
_cell.length_c   1.000
_cell.angle_alpha   90.00
_cell.angle_beta   90.00
_cell.angle_gamma   90.00
#
_symmetry.space_group_name_H-M   'P 1'
#
loop_
_entity.id
_entity.type
_entity.pdbx_description
1 polymer ?
#
loop_
_entity_poly.entity_id
_entity_poly.type
_entity_poly.pdbx_seq_one_letter_code
_entity_poly.pdbx_strand_id
1 'polypeptide(L)'
;MQPPNAVNEDNPEQLSDLEERLFEWLRRSDFETVAWSTAKAAKAFKVKQDQIYDALAALTKKKPKNIQIYFQDGNLHVAAE
;
A
#
# COMPACT_ATOMS: atom_id res chain seq x y z
N MET A 1 21.19 27.89 5.96
CA MET A 1 21.43 26.44 6.07
C MET A 1 20.16 25.83 6.66
N GLN A 2 19.38 25.13 5.86
CA GLN A 2 18.21 24.39 6.35
C GLN A 2 18.68 22.98 6.77
N PRO A 3 18.15 22.40 7.86
CA PRO A 3 18.53 21.05 8.27
C PRO A 3 18.03 20.02 7.22
N PRO A 4 18.86 19.06 6.82
CA PRO A 4 18.42 17.94 6.01
C PRO A 4 17.67 16.95 6.92
N ASN A 5 16.54 16.42 6.44
CA ASN A 5 15.71 15.40 7.09
C ASN A 5 14.81 15.86 8.24
N ALA A 6 13.69 16.48 7.90
CA ALA A 6 12.45 16.35 8.66
C ALA A 6 11.27 16.31 7.67
N VAL A 7 11.11 15.22 6.93
CA VAL A 7 9.85 14.91 6.26
C VAL A 7 9.43 13.48 6.62
N ASN A 8 9.19 13.28 7.91
CA ASN A 8 8.20 12.29 8.32
C ASN A 8 7.04 13.09 8.92
N GLU A 9 6.41 13.93 8.10
CA GLU A 9 5.12 14.52 8.44
C GLU A 9 4.11 13.40 8.27
N ASP A 10 3.73 12.80 9.40
CA ASP A 10 2.58 11.91 9.55
C ASP A 10 1.30 12.76 9.32
N ASN A 11 1.12 13.25 8.10
CA ASN A 11 -0.06 13.97 7.69
C ASN A 11 -1.05 12.91 7.16
N PRO A 12 -2.17 12.63 7.87
CA PRO A 12 -3.08 11.56 7.48
C PRO A 12 -3.73 11.81 6.11
N GLU A 13 -3.69 13.04 5.61
CA GLU A 13 -4.22 13.42 4.31
C GLU A 13 -3.21 13.24 3.16
N GLN A 14 -1.91 13.15 3.47
CA GLN A 14 -0.85 13.09 2.47
C GLN A 14 -0.25 11.69 2.39
N LEU A 15 -0.32 11.10 1.19
CA LEU A 15 0.30 9.83 0.90
C LEU A 15 1.77 10.05 0.53
N SER A 16 2.66 9.14 0.94
CA SER A 16 4.04 9.11 0.44
C SER A 16 4.10 8.56 -0.99
N ASP A 17 5.20 8.79 -1.71
CA ASP A 17 5.39 8.25 -3.06
C ASP A 17 5.17 6.73 -3.14
N LEU A 18 5.57 5.99 -2.09
CA LEU A 18 5.35 4.53 -2.04
C LEU A 18 3.87 4.20 -1.82
N GLU A 19 3.19 4.91 -0.93
CA GLU A 19 1.77 4.75 -0.66
C GLU A 19 0.90 5.09 -1.87
N GLU A 20 1.18 6.20 -2.56
CA GLU A 20 0.46 6.59 -3.79
C GLU A 20 0.64 5.56 -4.89
N ARG A 21 1.88 5.12 -5.13
CA ARG A 21 2.14 4.11 -6.16
C ARG A 21 1.56 2.75 -5.79
N LEU A 22 1.55 2.39 -4.51
CA LEU A 22 0.91 1.16 -4.03
C LEU A 22 -0.61 1.25 -4.17
N PHE A 23 -1.21 2.38 -3.83
CA PHE A 23 -2.64 2.63 -3.99
C PHE A 23 -3.07 2.53 -5.46
N GLU A 24 -2.35 3.16 -6.37
CA GLU A 24 -2.60 3.08 -7.81
C GLU A 24 -2.41 1.66 -8.35
N TRP A 25 -1.40 0.93 -7.86
CA TRP A 25 -1.15 -0.45 -8.26
C TRP A 25 -2.24 -1.40 -7.79
N LEU A 26 -2.77 -1.16 -6.59
CA LEU A 26 -3.97 -1.80 -6.09
C LEU A 26 -5.13 -1.43 -7.03
N ARG A 27 -5.48 -0.15 -7.21
CA ARG A 27 -6.61 0.28 -8.06
C ARG A 27 -6.64 -0.35 -9.47
N ARG A 28 -5.46 -0.60 -10.06
CA ARG A 28 -5.30 -1.23 -11.39
C ARG A 28 -5.27 -2.75 -11.37
N SER A 29 -5.04 -3.38 -10.21
CA SER A 29 -5.05 -4.83 -10.10
C SER A 29 -6.49 -5.34 -10.20
N ASP A 30 -6.70 -6.31 -11.07
CA ASP A 30 -7.96 -7.03 -11.19
C ASP A 30 -8.15 -7.95 -9.97
N PHE A 31 -8.95 -7.49 -9.02
CA PHE A 31 -9.16 -8.15 -7.73
C PHE A 31 -10.10 -9.35 -7.76
N GLU A 32 -10.80 -9.58 -8.86
CA GLU A 32 -11.61 -10.79 -9.01
C GLU A 32 -10.76 -12.04 -9.27
N THR A 33 -9.47 -11.89 -9.60
CA THR A 33 -8.65 -13.02 -10.07
C THR A 33 -7.27 -13.15 -9.42
N VAL A 34 -6.72 -12.10 -8.78
CA VAL A 34 -5.32 -12.12 -8.30
C VAL A 34 -5.20 -12.04 -6.78
N ALA A 35 -4.73 -13.13 -6.18
CA ALA A 35 -4.35 -13.18 -4.78
C ALA A 35 -3.22 -12.18 -4.43
N TRP A 36 -3.39 -11.48 -3.31
CA TRP A 36 -2.38 -10.59 -2.75
C TRP A 36 -1.12 -11.36 -2.34
N SER A 37 0.04 -10.78 -2.64
CA SER A 37 1.32 -11.29 -2.18
C SER A 37 2.27 -10.14 -1.91
N THR A 38 2.55 -9.88 -0.63
CA THR A 38 3.50 -8.85 -0.20
C THR A 38 4.88 -9.07 -0.83
N ALA A 39 5.29 -10.33 -1.05
CA ALA A 39 6.54 -10.66 -1.72
C ALA A 39 6.57 -10.20 -3.19
N LYS A 40 5.45 -10.34 -3.92
CA LYS A 40 5.33 -9.88 -5.30
C LYS A 40 5.31 -8.35 -5.36
N ALA A 41 4.56 -7.70 -4.47
CA ALA A 41 4.55 -6.24 -4.37
C ALA A 41 5.96 -5.72 -4.08
N ALA A 42 6.63 -6.23 -3.06
CA ALA A 42 8.00 -5.82 -2.70
C ALA A 42 8.97 -5.92 -3.89
N LYS A 43 8.88 -7.00 -4.69
CA LYS A 43 9.67 -7.15 -5.92
C LYS A 43 9.31 -6.13 -7.00
N ALA A 44 8.02 -5.87 -7.22
CA ALA A 44 7.55 -4.90 -8.22
C ALA A 44 8.01 -3.47 -7.89
N PHE A 45 7.96 -3.10 -6.61
CA PHE A 45 8.39 -1.80 -6.12
C PHE A 45 9.89 -1.70 -5.84
N LYS A 46 10.62 -2.83 -5.89
CA LYS A 46 12.05 -2.95 -5.54
C LYS A 46 12.35 -2.47 -4.11
N VAL A 47 11.45 -2.78 -3.17
CA VAL A 47 11.57 -2.44 -1.75
C VAL A 47 11.55 -3.70 -0.88
N LYS A 48 11.73 -3.54 0.43
CA LYS A 48 11.58 -4.64 1.40
C LYS A 48 10.10 -4.93 1.66
N GLN A 49 9.78 -6.16 2.06
CA GLN A 49 8.40 -6.53 2.42
C GLN A 49 7.87 -5.69 3.58
N ASP A 50 8.71 -5.38 4.57
CA ASP A 50 8.34 -4.51 5.70
C ASP A 50 7.79 -3.15 5.23
N GLN A 51 8.44 -2.53 4.24
CA GLN A 51 7.98 -1.25 3.68
C GLN A 51 6.61 -1.36 2.99
N ILE A 52 6.31 -2.51 2.39
CA ILE A 52 4.97 -2.76 1.83
C ILE A 52 3.94 -2.93 2.94
N TYR A 53 4.27 -3.64 4.02
CA TYR A 53 3.37 -3.78 5.17
C TYR A 53 3.08 -2.42 5.82
N ASP A 54 4.11 -1.60 6.04
CA ASP A 54 3.96 -0.25 6.57
C ASP A 54 3.10 0.63 5.64
N ALA A 55 3.38 0.61 4.34
CA ALA A 55 2.59 1.36 3.36
C ALA A 55 1.12 0.89 3.31
N LEU A 56 0.85 -0.42 3.38
CA LEU A 56 -0.50 -0.96 3.42
C LEU A 56 -1.24 -0.55 4.70
N ALA A 57 -0.56 -0.63 5.84
CA ALA A 57 -1.10 -0.19 7.12
C ALA A 57 -1.40 1.31 7.10
N ALA A 58 -0.50 2.14 6.58
CA ALA A 58 -0.72 3.58 6.40
C ALA A 58 -1.91 3.86 5.47
N LEU A 59 -2.01 3.17 4.33
CA LEU A 59 -3.14 3.31 3.40
C LEU A 59 -4.47 2.96 4.06
N THR A 60 -4.54 1.88 4.83
CA THR A 60 -5.77 1.49 5.54
C THR A 60 -6.18 2.50 6.62
N LYS A 61 -5.21 3.18 7.25
CA LYS A 61 -5.48 4.25 8.23
C LYS A 61 -5.92 5.55 7.57
N LYS A 62 -5.26 5.94 6.47
CA LYS A 62 -5.47 7.22 5.77
C LYS A 62 -6.68 7.17 4.82
N LYS A 63 -6.93 6.02 4.19
CA LYS A 63 -7.97 5.79 3.19
C LYS A 63 -8.80 4.53 3.52
N PRO A 64 -9.41 4.44 4.72
CA PRO A 64 -10.10 3.22 5.19
C PRO A 64 -11.30 2.82 4.32
N LYS A 65 -11.93 3.77 3.64
CA LYS A 65 -13.07 3.50 2.74
C LYS A 65 -12.64 3.03 1.35
N ASN A 66 -11.38 3.28 0.99
CA ASN A 66 -10.86 2.99 -0.34
C ASN A 66 -10.03 1.71 -0.37
N ILE A 67 -9.78 1.05 0.76
CA ILE A 67 -9.02 -0.20 0.82
C ILE A 67 -9.91 -1.29 1.41
N GLN A 68 -10.01 -2.42 0.72
CA GLN A 68 -10.76 -3.58 1.16
C GLN A 68 -9.86 -4.79 1.24
N ILE A 69 -9.77 -5.41 2.41
CA ILE A 69 -8.95 -6.60 2.66
C ILE A 69 -9.89 -7.76 2.99
N TYR A 70 -9.78 -8.87 2.27
CA TYR A 70 -10.63 -10.03 2.47
C TYR A 70 -9.89 -11.34 2.16
N PHE A 71 -10.38 -12.45 2.71
CA PHE A 71 -9.87 -13.78 2.42
C PHE A 71 -10.88 -14.55 1.57
N GLN A 72 -10.41 -15.11 0.46
CA GLN A 72 -11.22 -15.92 -0.46
C GLN A 72 -10.36 -17.01 -1.10
N ASP A 73 -10.91 -18.21 -1.25
CA ASP A 73 -10.24 -19.36 -1.87
C ASP A 73 -8.88 -19.70 -1.21
N GLY A 74 -8.77 -19.54 0.12
CA GLY A 74 -7.54 -19.77 0.87
C GLY A 74 -6.45 -18.72 0.65
N ASN A 75 -6.76 -17.62 -0.03
CA ASN A 75 -5.83 -16.56 -0.36
C ASN A 75 -6.29 -15.21 0.23
N LEU A 76 -5.33 -14.38 0.60
CA LEU A 76 -5.56 -12.98 0.96
C LEU A 76 -5.77 -12.17 -0.31
N HIS A 77 -6.72 -11.26 -0.30
CA HIS A 77 -6.98 -10.30 -1.36
C HIS A 77 -7.01 -8.91 -0.75
N VAL A 78 -6.42 -7.95 -1.45
CA VAL A 78 -6.36 -6.55 -1.03
C VAL A 78 -6.77 -5.71 -2.22
N ALA A 79 -7.90 -5.03 -2.13
CA ALA A 79 -8.49 -4.22 -3.19
C ALA A 79 -8.46 -2.73 -2.86
N ALA A 80 -8.46 -1.86 -3.89
CA ALA A 80 -8.59 -0.42 -3.73
C ALA A 80 -9.54 0.24 -4.74
N GLU A 81 -10.29 1.28 -4.32
CA GLU A 81 -11.26 2.08 -5.13
C GLU A 81 -10.97 3.59 -5.11
#